data_AF-A0A7K2ZL93-F1
#
_entry.id   AF-A0A7K2ZL93-F1
#
_cell.length_a   1.000
_cell.length_b   1.000
_cell.length_c   1.000
_cell.angle_alpha   90.00
_cell.angle_beta   90.00
_cell.angle_gamma   90.00
#
_symmetry.space_group_name_H-M   'P 1'
#
loop_
_entity.id
_entity.type
_entity.pdbx_description
1 polymer ?
#
loop_
_entity_poly.entity_id
_entity_poly.type
_entity_poly.pdbx_seq_one_letter_code
_entity_poly.pdbx_strand_id
1 'polypeptide(L)'
;ALRSGPLDVDAVARRIWHLAPSVLVDPEMRRDLYTLTGRALAAGRATGLAALTAFHLEEQGLLADDRARHVTAGGNRVPGLNWTGTATTGLDTLFVDRLTTGPTGAPAPTGQADIAPWPWDPAPYPVLADGSHDRVTAQLPDGTTWELDADEFAELVAADLTRHPLPEHAPIVLAVPSAGDRYLELPRKLAERTGRTVWVHSGLAQRNPDPAATNTVAVLHRDGLPDGTWLPVRPGLAPDPDDGAPAWHSEVLTQPIVSSRTGEQTGRSFHQPAELVGERESYRDLDHMSFYVHWDAATNTYSGKLPMRDPGPADKAYRLAGHGLPGGLSLPLADGSSRTVDRDEAAGWLRRRRSLTSLPQDHWVDLVICHSGAPGQGSAQDVSQLDGVLPAPFTTDPLGDDALSLGQHLANQLRRTTRLSYSSQGVVRFGDGPVRVLATDAQGRPWWWETSHPEPDDAELDRLAEQAGFQGDPSPRVRSELLRVVRALKLVVGPDVQVADDFPVLVAGAAAVVNMWFADPELQPTGPFWPQLLTQVIAAHPLAAGGVDGDVTRQVLAEAAKAWRNAGGALPVNRFVPLPQLRTAAAWLSDPAAVDRAAVDALRLTDPADA
;
A
#
# COMPACT_ATOMS: atom_id res chain seq x y z
N ALA A 1 -6.15 24.78 17.01
CA ALA A 1 -5.70 26.08 17.57
C ALA A 1 -5.47 27.13 16.48
N LEU A 2 -4.63 26.88 15.47
CA LEU A 2 -4.34 27.90 14.44
C LEU A 2 -5.33 27.95 13.24
N ARG A 3 -6.09 26.87 13.00
CA ARG A 3 -7.03 26.77 11.85
C ARG A 3 -8.50 27.06 12.21
N SER A 4 -8.84 27.17 13.50
CA SER A 4 -10.22 27.34 13.97
C SER A 4 -10.31 28.47 15.00
N GLY A 5 -11.02 29.54 14.65
CA GLY A 5 -11.20 30.73 15.50
C GLY A 5 -10.39 31.96 15.04
N PRO A 6 -10.46 33.08 15.79
CA PRO A 6 -9.65 34.26 15.51
C PRO A 6 -8.15 33.98 15.64
N LEU A 7 -7.33 34.75 14.93
CA LEU A 7 -5.86 34.62 14.96
C LEU A 7 -5.33 34.74 16.40
N ASP A 8 -4.74 33.67 16.91
CA ASP A 8 -4.02 33.66 18.17
C ASP A 8 -2.53 33.96 17.93
N VAL A 9 -2.17 35.24 18.10
CA VAL A 9 -0.79 35.75 17.91
C VAL A 9 0.18 35.09 18.89
N ASP A 10 -0.27 34.74 20.09
CA ASP A 10 0.57 34.14 21.11
C ASP A 10 0.89 32.69 20.72
N ALA A 11 -0.10 31.95 20.20
CA ALA A 11 0.13 30.62 19.63
C ALA A 11 1.08 30.66 18.42
N VAL A 12 0.99 31.67 17.56
CA VAL A 12 1.91 31.87 16.43
C VAL A 12 3.34 32.14 16.93
N ALA A 13 3.52 33.04 17.90
CA ALA A 13 4.83 33.32 18.48
C ALA A 13 5.47 32.06 19.08
N ARG A 14 4.71 31.29 19.87
CA ARG A 14 5.21 30.04 20.44
C ARG A 14 5.60 29.01 19.38
N ARG A 15 4.85 28.94 18.27
CA ARG A 15 5.15 28.04 17.16
C ARG A 15 6.42 28.44 16.42
N ILE A 16 6.60 29.73 16.10
CA ILE A 16 7.76 30.22 15.33
C ILE A 16 9.05 30.15 16.15
N TRP A 17 8.98 30.45 17.46
CA TRP A 17 10.15 30.47 18.34
C TRP A 17 10.30 29.22 19.21
N HIS A 18 9.53 28.16 18.94
CA HIS A 18 9.55 26.89 19.68
C HIS A 18 9.46 27.07 21.20
N LEU A 19 8.67 28.06 21.64
CA LEU A 19 8.51 28.34 23.07
C LEU A 19 7.65 27.24 23.71
N ALA A 20 7.99 26.85 24.94
CA ALA A 20 7.19 25.89 25.69
C ALA A 20 5.74 26.40 25.85
N PRO A 21 4.73 25.51 25.89
CA PRO A 21 3.32 25.93 26.00
C PRO A 21 3.03 26.82 27.22
N SER A 22 3.80 26.68 28.29
CA SER A 22 3.70 27.46 29.52
C SER A 22 4.29 28.86 29.45
N VAL A 23 5.07 29.19 28.41
CA VAL A 23 5.69 30.52 28.25
C VAL A 23 4.59 31.54 27.91
N LEU A 24 4.52 32.61 28.69
CA LEU A 24 3.61 33.73 28.42
C LEU A 24 4.22 34.64 27.34
N VAL A 25 3.44 34.94 26.30
CA VAL A 25 3.85 35.85 25.24
C VAL A 25 3.46 37.27 25.65
N ASP A 26 4.46 38.04 26.07
CA ASP A 26 4.27 39.41 26.53
C ASP A 26 4.08 40.40 25.35
N PRO A 27 3.75 41.68 25.61
CA PRO A 27 3.58 42.68 24.56
C PRO A 27 4.85 42.97 23.73
N GLU A 28 6.05 42.75 24.27
CA GLU A 28 7.31 42.97 23.58
C GLU A 28 7.57 41.84 22.57
N MET A 29 7.41 40.59 23.00
CA MET A 29 7.42 39.42 22.14
C MET A 29 6.43 39.55 20.96
N ARG A 30 5.23 40.09 21.19
CA ARG A 30 4.29 40.35 20.08
C ARG A 30 4.84 41.37 19.09
N ARG A 31 5.45 42.45 19.59
CA ARG A 31 6.07 43.48 18.74
C ARG A 31 7.23 42.89 17.94
N ASP A 32 8.04 42.04 18.56
CA ASP A 32 9.16 41.38 17.89
C ASP A 32 8.67 40.43 16.81
N LEU A 33 7.59 39.68 17.04
CA LEU A 33 6.97 38.83 16.03
C LEU A 33 6.48 39.66 14.83
N TYR A 34 5.81 40.79 15.06
CA TYR A 34 5.39 41.66 13.95
C TYR A 34 6.58 42.24 13.19
N THR A 35 7.65 42.58 13.89
CA THR A 35 8.86 43.14 13.27
C THR A 35 9.58 42.08 12.43
N LEU A 36 9.74 40.86 12.96
CA LEU A 36 10.24 39.68 12.24
C LEU A 36 9.41 39.43 10.98
N THR A 37 8.09 39.39 11.13
CA THR A 37 7.16 39.14 10.01
C THR A 37 7.27 40.24 8.95
N GLY A 38 7.39 41.51 9.36
CA GLY A 38 7.59 42.64 8.46
C GLY A 38 8.90 42.53 7.67
N ARG A 39 9.99 42.13 8.31
CA ARG A 39 11.29 41.88 7.63
C ARG A 39 11.21 40.70 6.68
N ALA A 40 10.59 39.60 7.11
CA ALA A 40 10.39 38.43 6.26
C ALA A 40 9.49 38.74 5.04
N LEU A 41 8.45 39.56 5.20
CA LEU A 41 7.61 40.04 4.10
C LEU A 41 8.43 40.87 3.11
N ALA A 42 9.24 41.81 3.59
CA ALA A 42 10.11 42.63 2.75
C ALA A 42 11.13 41.78 1.97
N ALA A 43 11.57 40.68 2.55
CA ALA A 43 12.46 39.70 1.90
C ALA A 43 11.71 38.69 1.00
N GLY A 44 10.37 38.72 0.92
CA GLY A 44 9.57 37.74 0.19
C GLY A 44 9.57 36.33 0.81
N ARG A 45 9.89 36.22 2.09
CA ARG A 45 10.07 34.96 2.84
C ARG A 45 8.95 34.65 3.84
N ALA A 46 7.95 35.52 3.97
CA ALA A 46 6.79 35.29 4.85
C ALA A 46 5.69 34.43 4.16
N THR A 47 6.07 33.25 3.66
CA THR A 47 5.17 32.34 2.91
C THR A 47 4.43 31.34 3.80
N GLY A 48 4.82 31.23 5.08
CA GLY A 48 4.22 30.33 6.05
C GLY A 48 4.95 30.38 7.39
N LEU A 49 4.44 29.67 8.40
CA LEU A 49 5.04 29.66 9.74
C LEU A 49 6.45 29.06 9.73
N ALA A 50 6.66 27.96 9.02
CA ALA A 50 7.98 27.34 8.88
C ALA A 50 8.99 28.28 8.21
N ALA A 51 8.56 29.06 7.22
CA ALA A 51 9.42 30.03 6.55
C ALA A 51 9.80 31.20 7.49
N LEU A 52 8.90 31.59 8.40
CA LEU A 52 9.19 32.57 9.45
C LEU A 52 10.17 32.02 10.49
N THR A 53 10.02 30.75 10.92
CA THR A 53 11.01 30.08 11.78
C THR A 53 12.39 30.04 11.10
N ALA A 54 12.44 29.61 9.84
CA ALA A 54 13.68 29.56 9.06
C ALA A 54 14.33 30.95 8.92
N PHE A 55 13.52 31.99 8.65
CA PHE A 55 14.00 33.38 8.56
C PHE A 55 14.55 33.87 9.91
N HIS A 56 13.88 33.56 11.02
CA HIS A 56 14.38 33.86 12.36
C HIS A 56 15.73 33.20 12.64
N LEU A 57 15.89 31.91 12.35
CA LEU A 57 17.14 31.18 12.57
C LEU A 57 18.27 31.67 11.65
N GLU A 58 17.92 32.11 10.44
CA GLU A 58 18.83 32.82 9.54
C GLU A 58 19.34 34.12 10.18
N GLU A 59 18.48 34.92 10.82
CA GLU A 59 18.89 36.13 11.55
C GLU A 59 19.75 35.83 12.79
N GLN A 60 19.61 34.64 13.39
CA GLN A 60 20.50 34.14 14.46
C GLN A 60 21.84 33.62 13.93
N GLY A 61 22.09 33.72 12.61
CA GLY A 61 23.36 33.36 12.00
C GLY A 61 23.49 31.89 11.62
N LEU A 62 22.43 31.08 11.70
CA LEU A 62 22.47 29.64 11.36
C LEU A 62 22.97 29.40 9.93
N LEU A 63 22.67 30.33 9.01
CA LEU A 63 23.04 30.27 7.60
C LEU A 63 24.02 31.39 7.20
N ALA A 64 24.77 31.97 8.14
CA ALA A 64 25.73 33.04 7.83
C ALA A 64 26.81 32.57 6.83
N ASP A 65 27.23 33.46 5.93
CA ASP A 65 28.23 33.15 4.90
C ASP A 65 29.62 32.92 5.49
N ASP A 66 29.89 33.41 6.70
CA ASP A 66 31.14 33.23 7.46
C ASP A 66 31.00 32.25 8.63
N ARG A 67 29.91 31.45 8.65
CA ARG A 67 29.68 30.43 9.69
C ARG A 67 30.91 29.54 9.91
N ALA A 68 31.30 29.38 11.17
CA ALA A 68 32.42 28.53 11.55
C ALA A 68 32.20 27.07 11.13
N ARG A 69 30.95 26.59 11.19
CA ARG A 69 30.58 25.23 10.82
C ARG A 69 30.24 25.09 9.35
N HIS A 70 31.09 24.42 8.58
CA HIS A 70 30.93 24.32 7.13
C HIS A 70 31.61 23.07 6.55
N VAL A 71 31.30 22.81 5.27
CA VAL A 71 31.88 21.72 4.50
C VAL A 71 32.96 22.26 3.57
N THR A 72 34.01 21.46 3.33
CA THR A 72 35.12 21.83 2.45
C THR A 72 35.41 20.75 1.42
N ALA A 73 35.87 21.11 0.22
CA ALA A 73 36.42 20.20 -0.77
C ALA A 73 37.80 20.71 -1.21
N GLY A 74 38.83 19.87 -1.13
CA GLY A 74 40.21 20.28 -1.39
C GLY A 74 40.69 21.46 -0.53
N GLY A 75 40.17 21.57 0.70
CA GLY A 75 40.47 22.66 1.63
C GLY A 75 39.68 23.97 1.41
N ASN A 76 38.88 24.06 0.34
CA ASN A 76 38.05 25.23 0.05
C ASN A 76 36.62 24.98 0.52
N ARG A 77 35.96 26.01 1.07
CA ARG A 77 34.55 25.93 1.44
C ARG A 77 33.68 25.66 0.22
N VAL A 78 32.71 24.75 0.38
CA VAL A 78 31.72 24.38 -0.64
C VAL A 78 30.31 24.47 -0.07
N PRO A 79 29.26 24.59 -0.92
CA PRO A 79 27.88 24.55 -0.46
C PRO A 79 27.55 23.27 0.32
N GLY A 80 26.84 23.40 1.43
CA GLY A 80 26.49 22.30 2.33
C GLY A 80 26.29 22.77 3.77
N LEU A 81 25.60 21.95 4.56
CA LEU A 81 25.31 22.22 5.97
C LEU A 81 26.00 21.20 6.87
N ASN A 82 26.66 21.70 7.91
CA ASN A 82 27.31 20.88 8.93
C ASN A 82 26.86 21.34 10.31
N TRP A 83 25.94 20.61 10.92
CA TRP A 83 25.35 20.91 12.23
C TRP A 83 25.73 19.89 13.31
N THR A 84 26.57 18.90 12.99
CA THR A 84 27.05 17.89 13.95
C THR A 84 28.55 17.67 13.87
N GLY A 85 29.15 17.06 14.90
CA GLY A 85 30.58 16.75 14.95
C GLY A 85 31.50 17.98 14.93
N THR A 86 32.65 17.83 14.29
CA THR A 86 33.65 18.93 14.17
C THR A 86 33.10 20.09 13.35
N ALA A 87 33.56 21.31 13.64
CA ALA A 87 33.07 22.51 12.95
C ALA A 87 33.32 22.44 11.43
N THR A 88 34.52 22.03 11.02
CA THR A 88 34.86 21.88 9.61
C THR A 88 35.07 20.41 9.29
N THR A 89 34.61 20.00 8.12
CA THR A 89 34.80 18.63 7.61
C THR A 89 35.09 18.66 6.11
N GLY A 90 36.01 17.80 5.67
CA GLY A 90 36.25 17.54 4.26
C GLY A 90 35.09 16.75 3.67
N LEU A 91 34.76 17.02 2.41
CA LEU A 91 33.74 16.35 1.62
C LEU A 91 34.38 15.23 0.80
N ASP A 92 34.11 14.00 1.22
CA ASP A 92 34.18 12.81 0.41
C ASP A 92 32.84 12.07 0.53
N THR A 93 32.13 12.04 -0.59
CA THR A 93 30.83 11.38 -0.73
C THR A 93 30.86 10.36 -1.87
N LEU A 94 32.04 9.95 -2.32
CA LEU A 94 32.18 8.88 -3.31
C LEU A 94 31.93 7.51 -2.66
N PHE A 95 32.33 7.38 -1.40
CA PHE A 95 32.13 6.17 -0.61
C PHE A 95 31.40 6.48 0.69
N VAL A 96 30.69 5.47 1.19
CA VAL A 96 29.99 5.51 2.47
C VAL A 96 30.59 4.43 3.37
N ASP A 97 31.12 4.83 4.52
CA ASP A 97 31.72 3.87 5.45
C ASP A 97 30.65 3.01 6.13
N ARG A 98 30.95 1.73 6.32
CA ARG A 98 30.15 0.84 7.16
C ARG A 98 30.67 0.84 8.58
N LEU A 99 29.81 1.20 9.53
CA LEU A 99 30.06 1.12 10.96
C LEU A 99 29.21 0.02 11.58
N THR A 100 29.70 -0.53 12.69
CA THR A 100 28.95 -1.42 13.59
C THR A 100 28.98 -0.88 15.02
N THR A 101 28.24 -1.51 15.93
CA THR A 101 28.32 -1.21 17.36
C THR A 101 29.58 -1.85 17.94
N GLY A 102 30.53 -1.03 18.36
CA GLY A 102 31.78 -1.50 18.98
C GLY A 102 31.56 -2.05 20.40
N PRO A 103 32.59 -2.67 21.00
CA PRO A 103 32.49 -3.29 22.33
C PRO A 103 32.08 -2.35 23.47
N THR A 104 32.30 -1.04 23.30
CA THR A 104 31.95 0.02 24.25
C THR A 104 30.57 0.63 23.98
N GLY A 105 29.83 0.13 22.98
CA GLY A 105 28.58 0.71 22.49
C GLY A 105 28.77 1.89 21.52
N ALA A 106 30.00 2.38 21.32
CA ALA A 106 30.30 3.43 20.36
C ALA A 106 30.38 2.88 18.92
N PRO A 107 30.08 3.68 17.88
CA PRO A 107 30.30 3.27 16.50
C PRO A 107 31.76 2.88 16.25
N ALA A 108 31.98 1.74 15.60
CA ALA A 108 33.30 1.24 15.23
C ALA A 108 33.34 0.93 13.72
N PRO A 109 34.44 1.27 13.01
CA PRO A 109 34.56 0.97 11.60
C PRO A 109 34.67 -0.53 11.36
N THR A 110 34.01 -1.00 10.31
CA THR A 110 34.16 -2.39 9.83
C THR A 110 35.37 -2.57 8.91
N GLY A 111 36.00 -1.46 8.49
CA GLY A 111 37.02 -1.44 7.44
C GLY A 111 36.46 -1.61 6.03
N GLN A 112 35.14 -1.61 5.87
CA GLN A 112 34.45 -1.67 4.58
C GLN A 112 33.79 -0.32 4.26
N ALA A 113 33.78 0.01 2.98
CA ALA A 113 33.04 1.15 2.44
C ALA A 113 32.27 0.72 1.19
N ASP A 114 31.05 1.22 1.05
CA ASP A 114 30.21 1.02 -0.12
C ASP A 114 30.37 2.21 -1.08
N ILE A 115 30.23 1.95 -2.37
CA ILE A 115 30.13 3.03 -3.36
C ILE A 115 28.83 3.80 -3.10
N ALA A 116 28.92 5.12 -3.06
CA ALA A 116 27.75 5.96 -2.88
C ALA A 116 26.79 5.86 -4.09
N PRO A 117 25.47 5.71 -3.86
CA PRO A 117 24.51 5.45 -4.93
C PRO A 117 24.03 6.72 -5.67
N TRP A 118 24.33 7.90 -5.14
CA TRP A 118 23.97 9.17 -5.78
C TRP A 118 24.92 9.52 -6.95
N PRO A 119 24.47 10.34 -7.92
CA PRO A 119 25.35 10.92 -8.92
C PRO A 119 26.46 11.74 -8.27
N TRP A 120 27.70 11.59 -8.75
CA TRP A 120 28.88 12.31 -8.24
C TRP A 120 29.17 13.60 -9.01
N ASP A 121 28.58 13.76 -10.19
CA ASP A 121 28.69 14.96 -11.03
C ASP A 121 27.28 15.39 -11.49
N PRO A 122 26.81 16.61 -11.13
CA PRO A 122 27.48 17.60 -10.28
C PRO A 122 27.58 17.16 -8.81
N ALA A 123 28.56 17.71 -8.09
CA ALA A 123 28.82 17.38 -6.69
C ALA A 123 27.56 17.59 -5.80
N PRO A 124 27.30 16.68 -4.84
CA PRO A 124 26.12 16.75 -3.99
C PRO A 124 26.20 17.91 -2.99
N TYR A 125 25.03 18.37 -2.54
CA TYR A 125 24.87 19.23 -1.37
C TYR A 125 24.68 18.36 -0.11
N PRO A 126 25.69 18.20 0.75
CA PRO A 126 25.56 17.42 1.97
C PRO A 126 24.83 18.21 3.05
N VAL A 127 23.96 17.52 3.79
CA VAL A 127 23.46 17.96 5.09
C VAL A 127 23.92 16.96 6.14
N LEU A 128 24.79 17.40 7.03
CA LEU A 128 25.36 16.60 8.11
C LEU A 128 24.74 17.06 9.42
N ALA A 129 23.84 16.27 9.99
CA ALA A 129 23.12 16.65 11.20
C ALA A 129 22.66 15.40 11.97
N ASP A 130 22.46 15.56 13.27
CA ASP A 130 21.71 14.60 14.06
C ASP A 130 20.21 14.77 13.80
N GLY A 131 19.40 13.78 14.21
CA GLY A 131 17.94 13.84 14.02
C GLY A 131 17.26 12.48 14.05
N SER A 132 16.08 12.44 13.44
CA SER A 132 15.20 11.28 13.29
C SER A 132 14.58 11.24 11.88
N HIS A 133 13.63 10.33 11.68
CA HIS A 133 12.83 10.27 10.45
C HIS A 133 12.00 11.53 10.15
N ASP A 134 11.70 12.37 11.15
CA ASP A 134 10.82 13.54 11.05
C ASP A 134 11.43 14.83 11.62
N ARG A 135 12.65 14.75 12.20
CA ARG A 135 13.35 15.88 12.83
C ARG A 135 14.79 15.98 12.39
N VAL A 136 15.30 17.21 12.33
CA VAL A 136 16.72 17.50 12.14
C VAL A 136 17.19 18.45 13.23
N THR A 137 18.30 18.11 13.88
CA THR A 137 18.95 18.98 14.87
C THR A 137 19.88 19.95 14.17
N ALA A 138 19.51 21.23 14.13
CA ALA A 138 20.41 22.32 13.76
C ALA A 138 21.25 22.76 14.95
N GLN A 139 22.46 23.25 14.70
CA GLN A 139 23.32 23.84 15.73
C GLN A 139 23.64 25.30 15.41
N LEU A 140 23.24 26.19 16.31
CA LEU A 140 23.44 27.63 16.22
C LEU A 140 24.90 28.03 16.52
N PRO A 141 25.34 29.24 16.11
CA PRO A 141 26.70 29.71 16.35
C PRO A 141 27.12 29.76 17.82
N ASP A 142 26.16 29.96 18.74
CA ASP A 142 26.39 29.95 20.19
C ASP A 142 26.50 28.54 20.79
N GLY A 143 26.36 27.49 19.96
CA GLY A 143 26.44 26.09 20.34
C GLY A 143 25.11 25.48 20.78
N THR A 144 24.05 26.26 20.91
CA THR A 144 22.70 25.76 21.21
C THR A 144 22.15 24.97 20.03
N THR A 145 21.24 24.03 20.31
CA THR A 145 20.61 23.19 19.30
C THR A 145 19.15 23.59 19.10
N TRP A 146 18.69 23.45 17.86
CA TRP A 146 17.31 23.70 17.47
C TRP A 146 16.75 22.48 16.73
N GLU A 147 15.67 21.90 17.22
CA GLU A 147 14.98 20.79 16.58
C GLU A 147 14.06 21.30 15.48
N LEU A 148 14.36 21.01 14.23
CA LEU A 148 13.57 21.42 13.07
C LEU A 148 12.55 20.34 12.71
N ASP A 149 11.31 20.75 12.42
CA ASP A 149 10.40 19.87 11.68
C ASP A 149 10.71 19.84 10.17
N ALA A 150 10.02 18.95 9.45
CA ALA A 150 10.22 18.77 8.01
C ALA A 150 10.03 20.05 7.18
N ASP A 151 9.07 20.91 7.54
CA ASP A 151 8.79 22.14 6.80
C ASP A 151 9.87 23.20 7.09
N GLU A 152 10.25 23.36 8.36
CA GLU A 152 11.29 24.29 8.79
C GLU A 152 12.66 23.93 8.20
N PHE A 153 12.99 22.63 8.20
CA PHE A 153 14.19 22.11 7.57
C PHE A 153 14.22 22.38 6.07
N ALA A 154 13.10 22.12 5.37
CA ALA A 154 12.99 22.37 3.94
C ALA A 154 13.18 23.86 3.59
N GLU A 155 12.60 24.77 4.38
CA GLU A 155 12.76 26.22 4.19
C GLU A 155 14.19 26.71 4.45
N LEU A 156 14.88 26.15 5.46
CA LEU A 156 16.28 26.49 5.74
C LEU A 156 17.23 26.03 4.64
N VAL A 157 17.08 24.79 4.15
CA VAL A 157 17.90 24.29 3.04
C VAL A 157 17.64 25.09 1.77
N ALA A 158 16.38 25.41 1.47
CA ALA A 158 16.04 26.26 0.33
C ALA A 158 16.65 27.67 0.44
N ALA A 159 16.72 28.23 1.65
CA ALA A 159 17.35 29.51 1.91
C ALA A 159 18.86 29.50 1.66
N ASP A 160 19.57 28.47 2.14
CA ASP A 160 21.02 28.35 1.91
C ASP A 160 21.33 28.12 0.43
N LEU A 161 20.51 27.31 -0.27
CA LEU A 161 20.64 27.07 -1.71
C LEU A 161 20.31 28.31 -2.57
N THR A 162 19.48 29.23 -2.06
CA THR A 162 19.23 30.51 -2.74
C THR A 162 20.45 31.42 -2.68
N ARG A 163 21.21 31.38 -1.57
CA ARG A 163 22.46 32.14 -1.38
C ARG A 163 23.66 31.49 -2.05
N HIS A 164 23.67 30.17 -2.09
CA HIS A 164 24.73 29.35 -2.66
C HIS A 164 24.16 28.43 -3.75
N PRO A 165 23.81 28.98 -4.94
CA PRO A 165 23.18 28.20 -6.00
C PRO A 165 24.06 27.04 -6.48
N LEU A 166 23.40 25.93 -6.81
CA LEU A 166 24.01 24.74 -7.37
C LEU A 166 23.50 24.49 -8.79
N PRO A 167 24.26 23.73 -9.61
CA PRO A 167 23.75 23.21 -10.88
C PRO A 167 22.39 22.53 -10.69
N GLU A 168 21.46 22.67 -11.64
CA GLU A 168 20.06 22.27 -11.50
C GLU A 168 19.86 20.82 -11.02
N HIS A 169 20.71 19.90 -11.48
CA HIS A 169 20.62 18.48 -11.15
C HIS A 169 21.49 18.03 -9.97
N ALA A 170 22.15 18.95 -9.26
CA ALA A 170 22.90 18.61 -8.05
C ALA A 170 21.96 18.01 -6.98
N PRO A 171 22.22 16.77 -6.53
CA PRO A 171 21.40 16.14 -5.51
C PRO A 171 21.71 16.71 -4.13
N ILE A 172 20.74 16.58 -3.22
CA ILE A 172 20.96 16.79 -1.79
C ILE A 172 21.21 15.42 -1.16
N VAL A 173 22.23 15.27 -0.31
CA VAL A 173 22.53 14.03 0.41
C VAL A 173 22.37 14.28 1.90
N LEU A 174 21.44 13.56 2.55
CA LEU A 174 21.21 13.67 3.98
C LEU A 174 22.00 12.59 4.73
N ALA A 175 22.98 13.01 5.52
CA ALA A 175 23.60 12.17 6.54
C ALA A 175 22.91 12.42 7.89
N VAL A 176 21.61 12.08 7.92
CA VAL A 176 20.70 12.27 9.06
C VAL A 176 20.09 10.90 9.40
N PRO A 177 20.18 10.43 10.65
CA PRO A 177 19.72 9.09 11.01
C PRO A 177 18.24 8.85 10.70
N SER A 178 17.93 7.74 10.02
CA SER A 178 16.56 7.30 9.69
C SER A 178 15.75 8.29 8.83
N ALA A 179 16.38 9.26 8.16
CA ALA A 179 15.66 10.23 7.31
C ALA A 179 14.89 9.57 6.15
N GLY A 180 15.29 8.36 5.75
CA GLY A 180 14.63 7.52 4.76
C GLY A 180 13.55 6.57 5.32
N ASP A 181 13.28 6.63 6.62
CA ASP A 181 12.33 5.74 7.28
C ASP A 181 10.90 6.34 7.30
N ARG A 182 9.92 5.55 7.75
CA ARG A 182 8.53 5.98 7.90
C ARG A 182 7.99 6.60 6.60
N TYR A 183 7.08 7.56 6.70
CA TYR A 183 6.39 8.15 5.55
C TYR A 183 7.26 9.01 4.62
N LEU A 184 8.56 9.18 4.91
CA LEU A 184 9.49 10.01 4.12
C LEU A 184 9.05 11.48 4.05
N GLU A 185 8.30 11.98 5.04
CA GLU A 185 7.77 13.34 5.03
C GLU A 185 8.89 14.37 4.90
N LEU A 186 9.94 14.24 5.72
CA LEU A 186 11.11 15.10 5.73
C LEU A 186 11.81 15.22 4.36
N PRO A 187 12.26 14.13 3.71
CA PRO A 187 12.89 14.25 2.40
C PRO A 187 11.93 14.60 1.27
N ARG A 188 10.64 14.23 1.36
CA ARG A 188 9.66 14.58 0.31
C ARG A 188 9.33 16.07 0.30
N LYS A 189 9.13 16.67 1.48
CA LYS A 189 8.95 18.12 1.63
C LYS A 189 10.19 18.87 1.16
N LEU A 190 11.38 18.39 1.51
CA LEU A 190 12.63 18.99 1.03
C LEU A 190 12.77 18.90 -0.51
N ALA A 191 12.48 17.74 -1.10
CA ALA A 191 12.55 17.54 -2.55
C ALA A 191 11.56 18.47 -3.28
N GLU A 192 10.31 18.52 -2.81
CA GLU A 192 9.27 19.43 -3.34
C GLU A 192 9.70 20.90 -3.23
N ARG A 193 10.21 21.30 -2.06
CA ARG A 193 10.57 22.70 -1.79
C ARG A 193 11.75 23.19 -2.60
N THR A 194 12.72 22.30 -2.88
CA THR A 194 13.97 22.64 -3.56
C THR A 194 13.99 22.28 -5.05
N GLY A 195 13.03 21.46 -5.51
CA GLY A 195 13.01 20.92 -6.87
C GLY A 195 14.12 19.90 -7.15
N ARG A 196 14.81 19.39 -6.11
CA ARG A 196 15.99 18.53 -6.24
C ARG A 196 15.72 17.11 -5.77
N THR A 197 16.49 16.16 -6.30
CA THR A 197 16.49 14.80 -5.76
C THR A 197 17.23 14.79 -4.43
N VAL A 198 16.59 14.23 -3.40
CA VAL A 198 17.15 14.08 -2.06
C VAL A 198 17.50 12.62 -1.84
N TRP A 199 18.76 12.31 -1.56
CA TRP A 199 19.22 10.99 -1.19
C TRP A 199 19.21 10.84 0.33
N VAL A 200 18.52 9.80 0.78
CA VAL A 200 18.34 9.46 2.19
C VAL A 200 18.56 7.98 2.41
N HIS A 201 18.82 7.61 3.66
CA HIS A 201 18.97 6.23 4.08
C HIS A 201 17.85 5.86 5.07
N SER A 202 17.24 4.68 4.91
CA SER A 202 16.18 4.21 5.83
C SER A 202 16.70 3.74 7.19
N GLY A 203 18.00 3.45 7.29
CA GLY A 203 18.70 3.14 8.54
C GLY A 203 19.49 4.33 9.11
N LEU A 204 20.53 4.04 9.91
CA LEU A 204 21.29 5.05 10.66
C LEU A 204 22.46 5.65 9.85
N ALA A 205 22.14 6.37 8.77
CA ALA A 205 23.15 7.20 8.07
C ALA A 205 23.47 8.44 8.89
N GLN A 206 24.75 8.79 8.98
CA GLN A 206 25.23 9.89 9.79
C GLN A 206 26.55 10.44 9.24
N ARG A 207 26.97 11.61 9.73
CA ARG A 207 28.34 12.06 9.57
C ARG A 207 29.29 11.03 10.18
N ASN A 208 30.40 10.75 9.54
CA ASN A 208 31.42 9.87 10.09
C ASN A 208 31.91 10.41 11.44
N PRO A 209 31.76 9.64 12.53
CA PRO A 209 32.12 10.11 13.86
C PRO A 209 33.63 10.25 14.05
N ASP A 210 34.45 9.53 13.28
CA ASP A 210 35.90 9.66 13.30
C ASP A 210 36.34 10.91 12.52
N PRO A 211 36.92 11.94 13.15
CA PRO A 211 37.41 13.13 12.45
C PRO A 211 38.56 12.84 11.48
N ALA A 212 39.24 11.70 11.61
CA ALA A 212 40.33 11.28 10.75
C ALA A 212 39.86 10.40 9.58
N ALA A 213 38.58 10.02 9.54
CA ALA A 213 38.05 9.22 8.44
C ALA A 213 38.08 9.98 7.11
N THR A 214 38.39 9.25 6.04
CA THR A 214 38.38 9.79 4.68
C THR A 214 36.97 10.13 4.23
N ASN A 215 36.02 9.21 4.45
CA ASN A 215 34.65 9.31 3.96
C ASN A 215 33.78 10.12 4.93
N THR A 216 33.09 11.15 4.42
CA THR A 216 32.28 12.06 5.24
C THR A 216 31.03 11.39 5.80
N VAL A 217 30.45 10.45 5.06
CA VAL A 217 29.18 9.79 5.39
C VAL A 217 29.44 8.35 5.79
N ALA A 218 28.73 7.88 6.81
CA ALA A 218 28.80 6.51 7.27
C ALA A 218 27.42 5.98 7.67
N VAL A 219 27.22 4.66 7.57
CA VAL A 219 25.99 3.97 8.01
C VAL A 219 26.32 3.06 9.19
N LEU A 220 25.64 3.30 10.32
CA LEU A 220 25.75 2.47 11.51
C LEU A 220 24.76 1.30 11.46
N HIS A 221 25.31 0.09 11.43
CA HIS A 221 24.55 -1.15 11.51
C HIS A 221 24.49 -1.60 12.98
N ARG A 222 23.31 -2.03 13.42
CA ARG A 222 23.07 -2.51 14.79
C ARG A 222 22.38 -3.86 14.74
N ASP A 223 22.89 -4.80 15.51
CA ASP A 223 22.29 -6.12 15.63
C ASP A 223 20.82 -6.02 16.07
N GLY A 224 19.95 -6.78 15.40
CA GLY A 224 18.51 -6.79 15.68
C GLY A 224 17.72 -5.60 15.09
N LEU A 225 18.38 -4.69 14.37
CA LEU A 225 17.72 -3.65 13.58
C LEU A 225 17.97 -3.86 12.08
N PRO A 226 17.08 -3.37 11.21
CA PRO A 226 17.30 -3.44 9.77
C PRO A 226 18.53 -2.64 9.35
N ASP A 227 19.32 -3.18 8.43
CA ASP A 227 20.44 -2.47 7.81
C ASP A 227 20.00 -1.16 7.16
N GLY A 228 18.78 -1.15 6.60
CA GLY A 228 18.28 -0.06 5.78
C GLY A 228 18.91 -0.04 4.39
N THR A 229 18.58 0.99 3.63
CA THR A 229 19.09 1.18 2.27
C THR A 229 18.97 2.63 1.84
N TRP A 230 19.82 3.05 0.91
CA TRP A 230 19.76 4.36 0.29
C TRP A 230 18.66 4.38 -0.78
N LEU A 231 17.96 5.50 -0.88
CA LEU A 231 16.98 5.73 -1.95
C LEU A 231 16.94 7.19 -2.42
N PRO A 232 16.67 7.42 -3.72
CA PRO A 232 16.38 8.75 -4.24
C PRO A 232 14.93 9.15 -3.94
N VAL A 233 14.73 10.33 -3.38
CA VAL A 233 13.43 10.97 -3.21
C VAL A 233 13.32 12.14 -4.17
N ARG A 234 12.39 12.04 -5.13
CA ARG A 234 12.16 13.04 -6.17
C ARG A 234 11.00 13.98 -5.80
N PRO A 235 10.93 15.20 -6.38
CA PRO A 235 9.76 16.06 -6.26
C PRO A 235 8.46 15.38 -6.74
N GLY A 236 7.31 15.84 -6.26
CA GLY A 236 5.97 15.35 -6.62
C GLY A 236 5.34 14.36 -5.64
N LEU A 237 6.09 13.95 -4.61
CA LEU A 237 5.67 12.96 -3.61
C LEU A 237 5.37 13.55 -2.22
N ALA A 238 5.49 14.86 -2.03
CA ALA A 238 5.15 15.51 -0.77
C ALA A 238 3.68 15.20 -0.36
N PRO A 239 3.42 14.96 0.94
CA PRO A 239 2.07 14.77 1.42
C PRO A 239 1.23 16.02 1.16
N ASP A 240 -0.07 15.84 0.96
CA ASP A 240 -1.00 16.95 0.84
C ASP A 240 -1.23 17.56 2.24
N PRO A 241 -0.91 18.85 2.45
CA PRO A 241 -1.00 19.49 3.77
C PRO A 241 -2.44 19.62 4.31
N ASP A 242 -3.46 19.35 3.49
CA ASP A 242 -4.88 19.43 3.84
C ASP A 242 -5.64 18.12 3.64
N ASP A 243 -4.94 16.97 3.62
CA ASP A 243 -5.53 15.66 3.33
C ASP A 243 -6.53 15.12 4.37
N GLY A 244 -6.66 15.81 5.51
CA GLY A 244 -7.59 15.50 6.59
C GLY A 244 -7.48 14.07 7.10
N ALA A 245 -6.29 13.46 7.01
CA ALA A 245 -6.09 12.06 7.38
C ALA A 245 -6.44 11.81 8.87
N PRO A 246 -7.05 10.66 9.20
CA PRO A 246 -7.15 10.22 10.58
C PRO A 246 -5.78 10.21 11.27
N ALA A 247 -5.70 10.67 12.53
CA ALA A 247 -4.45 10.80 13.27
C ALA A 247 -3.62 9.49 13.32
N TRP A 248 -4.30 8.34 13.39
CA TRP A 248 -3.61 7.05 13.42
C TRP A 248 -2.80 6.76 12.15
N HIS A 249 -3.08 7.40 11.01
CA HIS A 249 -2.32 7.18 9.77
C HIS A 249 -0.83 7.48 9.97
N SER A 250 -0.51 8.62 10.60
CA SER A 250 0.88 9.02 10.86
C SER A 250 1.58 8.14 11.90
N GLU A 251 0.81 7.42 12.73
CA GLU A 251 1.33 6.53 13.76
C GLU A 251 1.74 5.15 13.20
N VAL A 252 1.26 4.78 12.01
CA VAL A 252 1.60 3.50 11.37
C VAL A 252 3.10 3.46 11.03
N LEU A 253 3.77 2.41 11.50
CA LEU A 253 5.14 2.10 11.10
C LEU A 253 5.14 1.53 9.68
N THR A 254 5.81 2.22 8.78
CA THR A 254 5.92 1.79 7.39
C THR A 254 7.22 2.23 6.76
N GLN A 255 7.91 1.35 6.04
CA GLN A 255 9.23 1.62 5.46
C GLN A 255 9.18 1.50 3.94
N PRO A 256 10.03 2.20 3.18
CA PRO A 256 10.12 1.99 1.73
C PRO A 256 10.70 0.60 1.43
N ILE A 257 10.10 -0.10 0.46
CA ILE A 257 10.75 -1.25 -0.19
C ILE A 257 11.52 -0.68 -1.38
N VAL A 258 12.84 -0.87 -1.35
CA VAL A 258 13.76 -0.38 -2.37
C VAL A 258 14.35 -1.58 -3.09
N SER A 259 14.26 -1.59 -4.41
CA SER A 259 14.76 -2.68 -5.24
C SER A 259 16.27 -2.79 -5.13
N SER A 260 16.80 -3.98 -4.83
CA SER A 260 18.24 -4.25 -4.84
C SER A 260 18.85 -4.14 -6.25
N ARG A 261 18.01 -4.25 -7.29
CA ARG A 261 18.44 -4.17 -8.70
C ARG A 261 18.50 -2.74 -9.21
N THR A 262 17.51 -1.92 -8.86
CA THR A 262 17.34 -0.59 -9.46
C THR A 262 17.66 0.55 -8.50
N GLY A 263 17.69 0.30 -7.20
CA GLY A 263 17.80 1.36 -6.18
C GLY A 263 16.54 2.23 -6.05
N GLU A 264 15.46 1.90 -6.77
CA GLU A 264 14.21 2.64 -6.76
C GLU A 264 13.22 2.09 -5.74
N GLN A 265 12.38 2.96 -5.20
CA GLN A 265 11.27 2.54 -4.35
C GLN A 265 10.21 1.80 -5.19
N THR A 266 10.03 0.51 -4.96
CA THR A 266 9.02 -0.33 -5.65
C THR A 266 7.77 -0.57 -4.81
N GLY A 267 7.76 -0.10 -3.57
CA GLY A 267 6.71 -0.44 -2.64
C GLY A 267 6.95 0.04 -1.23
N ARG A 268 6.22 -0.55 -0.28
CA ARG A 268 6.36 -0.28 1.15
C ARG A 268 6.09 -1.50 2.00
N SER A 269 6.80 -1.60 3.11
CA SER A 269 6.50 -2.53 4.19
C SER A 269 5.75 -1.82 5.32
N PHE A 270 5.01 -2.58 6.13
CA PHE A 270 4.50 -2.15 7.43
C PHE A 270 4.73 -3.28 8.43
N HIS A 271 5.93 -3.27 9.00
CA HIS A 271 6.39 -4.24 9.98
C HIS A 271 7.07 -3.48 11.12
N GLN A 272 7.13 -4.11 12.29
CA GLN A 272 8.02 -3.66 13.36
C GLN A 272 9.48 -3.78 12.88
N PRO A 273 10.39 -2.87 13.28
CA PRO A 273 11.78 -2.93 12.83
C PRO A 273 12.47 -4.27 13.08
N ALA A 274 12.20 -4.91 14.23
CA ALA A 274 12.75 -6.21 14.58
C ALA A 274 12.31 -7.35 13.65
N GLU A 275 11.28 -7.16 12.83
CA GLU A 275 10.82 -8.15 11.86
C GLU A 275 11.53 -8.00 10.51
N LEU A 276 12.08 -6.81 10.21
CA LEU A 276 12.74 -6.47 8.95
C LEU A 276 14.24 -6.80 8.94
N VAL A 277 14.61 -7.84 9.68
CA VAL A 277 15.97 -8.41 9.74
C VAL A 277 15.98 -9.81 9.15
N GLY A 278 17.15 -10.29 8.73
CA GLY A 278 17.30 -11.67 8.23
C GLY A 278 16.53 -11.90 6.93
N GLU A 279 15.62 -12.88 6.88
CA GLU A 279 14.91 -13.22 5.64
C GLU A 279 14.12 -12.06 5.04
N ARG A 280 13.51 -11.19 5.86
CA ARG A 280 12.70 -10.06 5.36
C ARG A 280 13.54 -8.92 4.77
N GLU A 281 14.86 -8.93 4.93
CA GLU A 281 15.74 -8.03 4.18
C GLU A 281 15.62 -8.25 2.67
N SER A 282 15.24 -9.47 2.24
CA SER A 282 15.02 -9.84 0.84
C SER A 282 13.73 -9.27 0.22
N TYR A 283 12.94 -8.46 0.95
CA TYR A 283 11.86 -7.70 0.32
C TYR A 283 12.36 -6.75 -0.77
N ARG A 284 13.64 -6.33 -0.70
CA ARG A 284 14.34 -5.64 -1.78
C ARG A 284 14.41 -6.41 -3.10
N ASP A 285 14.15 -7.72 -3.07
CA ASP A 285 14.23 -8.60 -4.24
C ASP A 285 12.86 -8.99 -4.81
N LEU A 286 11.76 -8.53 -4.21
CA LEU A 286 10.39 -8.88 -4.63
C LEU A 286 10.08 -8.53 -6.09
N ASP A 287 10.82 -7.60 -6.69
CA ASP A 287 10.65 -7.16 -8.07
C ASP A 287 11.23 -8.10 -9.13
N HIS A 288 11.97 -9.12 -8.70
CA HIS A 288 12.54 -10.10 -9.59
C HIS A 288 12.41 -11.55 -9.10
N MET A 289 11.58 -11.78 -8.08
CA MET A 289 11.11 -13.12 -7.74
C MET A 289 10.03 -13.56 -8.75
N SER A 290 10.39 -14.45 -9.66
CA SER A 290 9.45 -15.00 -10.67
C SER A 290 8.98 -16.42 -10.34
N PHE A 291 9.36 -16.94 -9.18
CA PHE A 291 9.01 -18.29 -8.72
C PHE A 291 8.50 -18.26 -7.29
N TYR A 292 7.67 -19.24 -6.97
CA TYR A 292 7.23 -19.50 -5.62
C TYR A 292 7.37 -20.99 -5.27
N VAL A 293 7.35 -21.29 -3.97
CA VAL A 293 7.27 -22.65 -3.44
C VAL A 293 6.08 -22.76 -2.51
N HIS A 294 5.49 -23.95 -2.43
CA HIS A 294 4.58 -24.27 -1.34
C HIS A 294 5.36 -24.71 -0.12
N TRP A 295 5.00 -24.19 1.05
CA TRP A 295 5.38 -24.78 2.33
C TRP A 295 4.21 -25.61 2.83
N ASP A 296 4.41 -26.93 2.90
CA ASP A 296 3.42 -27.88 3.39
C ASP A 296 3.37 -27.83 4.92
N ALA A 297 2.29 -27.26 5.45
CA ALA A 297 2.12 -27.11 6.89
C ALA A 297 1.94 -28.46 7.62
N ALA A 298 1.48 -29.52 6.93
CA ALA A 298 1.27 -30.83 7.53
C ALA A 298 2.57 -31.63 7.63
N THR A 299 3.49 -31.47 6.68
CA THR A 299 4.75 -32.23 6.64
C THR A 299 5.99 -31.40 6.98
N ASN A 300 5.84 -30.06 7.06
CA ASN A 300 6.92 -29.10 7.21
C ASN A 300 7.99 -29.24 6.11
N THR A 301 7.55 -29.40 4.85
CA THR A 301 8.44 -29.54 3.68
C THR A 301 8.10 -28.51 2.61
N TYR A 302 9.03 -28.26 1.69
CA TYR A 302 8.83 -27.37 0.55
C TYR A 302 8.59 -28.15 -0.74
N SER A 303 7.71 -27.64 -1.61
CA SER A 303 7.58 -28.11 -2.98
C SER A 303 8.80 -27.73 -3.83
N GLY A 304 8.84 -28.23 -5.08
CA GLY A 304 9.69 -27.62 -6.11
C GLY A 304 9.25 -26.20 -6.46
N LYS A 305 10.13 -25.45 -7.15
CA LYS A 305 9.81 -24.10 -7.66
C LYS A 305 8.69 -24.18 -8.70
N LEU A 306 7.66 -23.36 -8.50
CA LEU A 306 6.54 -23.16 -9.42
C LEU A 306 6.62 -21.76 -10.03
N PRO A 307 6.26 -21.58 -11.31
CA PRO A 307 6.27 -20.26 -11.93
C PRO A 307 5.21 -19.36 -11.29
N MET A 308 5.57 -18.11 -11.00
CA MET A 308 4.63 -17.09 -10.54
C MET A 308 4.30 -16.15 -11.69
N ARG A 309 3.08 -16.25 -12.22
CA ARG A 309 2.61 -15.35 -13.29
C ARG A 309 2.20 -14.01 -12.69
N ASP A 310 2.75 -12.92 -13.22
CA ASP A 310 2.34 -11.58 -12.84
C ASP A 310 1.06 -11.16 -13.59
N PRO A 311 0.14 -10.40 -12.96
CA PRO A 311 -1.05 -9.86 -13.62
C PRO A 311 -0.75 -8.84 -14.73
N GLY A 312 0.47 -8.33 -14.78
CA GLY A 312 0.95 -7.35 -15.75
C GLY A 312 2.47 -7.24 -15.71
N PRO A 313 3.07 -6.23 -16.36
CA PRO A 313 4.51 -6.01 -16.33
C PRO A 313 5.04 -5.88 -14.89
N ALA A 314 6.12 -6.60 -14.56
CA ALA A 314 6.65 -6.71 -13.19
C ALA A 314 7.18 -5.37 -12.63
N ASP A 315 7.67 -4.51 -13.52
CA ASP A 315 8.14 -3.14 -13.25
C ASP A 315 7.00 -2.19 -12.90
N LYS A 316 5.75 -2.54 -13.25
CA LYS A 316 4.54 -1.78 -12.90
C LYS A 316 3.85 -2.26 -11.63
N ALA A 317 4.47 -3.17 -10.87
CA ALA A 317 3.90 -3.64 -9.61
C ALA A 317 4.31 -2.72 -8.44
N TYR A 318 3.33 -2.16 -7.75
CA TYR A 318 3.52 -1.54 -6.45
C TYR A 318 3.40 -2.60 -5.35
N ARG A 319 4.48 -2.84 -4.61
CA ARG A 319 4.54 -3.92 -3.61
C ARG A 319 4.17 -3.41 -2.23
N LEU A 320 3.28 -4.12 -1.55
CA LEU A 320 2.86 -3.81 -0.21
C LEU A 320 3.05 -5.04 0.67
N ALA A 321 3.99 -4.99 1.61
CA ALA A 321 4.34 -6.14 2.45
C ALA A 321 4.02 -5.89 3.93
N GLY A 322 3.38 -6.85 4.59
CA GLY A 322 3.00 -6.70 5.99
C GLY A 322 2.06 -7.80 6.46
N HIS A 323 1.49 -7.58 7.64
CA HIS A 323 0.58 -8.55 8.24
C HIS A 323 -0.86 -8.32 7.81
N GLY A 324 -1.55 -9.42 7.53
CA GLY A 324 -2.95 -9.40 7.14
C GLY A 324 -3.77 -10.38 7.93
N LEU A 325 -5.06 -10.12 7.92
CA LEU A 325 -6.10 -10.95 8.49
C LEU A 325 -7.14 -11.19 7.38
N PRO A 326 -7.99 -12.22 7.49
CA PRO A 326 -9.14 -12.33 6.60
C PRO A 326 -9.95 -11.03 6.59
N GLY A 327 -10.12 -10.43 5.41
CA GLY A 327 -10.87 -9.21 5.19
C GLY A 327 -10.19 -7.89 5.62
N GLY A 328 -8.95 -7.90 6.10
CA GLY A 328 -8.32 -6.68 6.65
C GLY A 328 -6.80 -6.73 6.78
N LEU A 329 -6.22 -5.65 7.32
CA LEU A 329 -4.79 -5.53 7.60
C LEU A 329 -4.54 -5.40 9.10
N SER A 330 -3.38 -5.88 9.55
CA SER A 330 -2.85 -5.56 10.88
C SER A 330 -1.68 -4.58 10.72
N LEU A 331 -1.87 -3.34 11.16
CA LEU A 331 -0.92 -2.25 10.97
C LEU A 331 -0.14 -2.00 12.27
N PRO A 332 1.19 -2.17 12.29
CA PRO A 332 1.99 -1.85 13.47
C PRO A 332 2.00 -0.34 13.71
N LEU A 333 1.86 0.08 14.96
CA LEU A 333 1.89 1.47 15.39
C LEU A 333 3.20 1.81 16.10
N ALA A 334 3.54 3.11 16.10
CA ALA A 334 4.76 3.64 16.67
C ALA A 334 4.88 3.46 18.20
N ASP A 335 3.75 3.27 18.90
CA ASP A 335 3.70 2.98 20.33
C ASP A 335 3.98 1.48 20.66
N GLY A 336 4.24 0.67 19.63
CA GLY A 336 4.49 -0.77 19.74
C GLY A 336 3.22 -1.63 19.68
N SER A 337 2.03 -1.02 19.65
CA SER A 337 0.77 -1.73 19.45
C SER A 337 0.52 -2.06 17.97
N SER A 338 -0.61 -2.69 17.67
CA SER A 338 -1.08 -2.92 16.30
C SER A 338 -2.55 -2.55 16.18
N ARG A 339 -2.93 -2.00 15.03
CA ARG A 339 -4.31 -1.66 14.68
C ARG A 339 -4.79 -2.61 13.60
N THR A 340 -5.85 -3.35 13.88
CA THR A 340 -6.62 -4.03 12.84
C THR A 340 -7.47 -2.99 12.10
N VAL A 341 -7.36 -2.97 10.77
CA VAL A 341 -8.19 -2.14 9.89
C VAL A 341 -8.99 -3.02 8.96
N ASP A 342 -10.25 -2.66 8.75
CA ASP A 342 -11.09 -3.33 7.76
C ASP A 342 -10.73 -2.89 6.32
N ARG A 343 -11.46 -3.42 5.34
CA ARG A 343 -11.25 -3.14 3.92
C ARG A 343 -11.43 -1.66 3.56
N ASP A 344 -12.38 -0.96 4.18
CA ASP A 344 -12.71 0.43 3.88
C ASP A 344 -11.65 1.37 4.46
N GLU A 345 -11.24 1.12 5.70
CA GLU A 345 -10.12 1.81 6.34
C GLU A 345 -8.81 1.57 5.57
N ALA A 346 -8.53 0.32 5.14
CA ALA A 346 -7.35 -0.02 4.34
C ALA A 346 -7.35 0.71 2.98
N ALA A 347 -8.48 0.76 2.29
CA ALA A 347 -8.63 1.51 1.05
C ALA A 347 -8.42 3.02 1.26
N GLY A 348 -9.01 3.59 2.32
CA GLY A 348 -8.85 4.99 2.70
C GLY A 348 -7.39 5.36 3.01
N TRP A 349 -6.67 4.46 3.67
CA TRP A 349 -5.25 4.59 3.96
C TRP A 349 -4.38 4.54 2.70
N LEU A 350 -4.62 3.59 1.80
CA LEU A 350 -3.85 3.47 0.55
C LEU A 350 -4.10 4.62 -0.44
N ARG A 351 -5.33 5.14 -0.53
CA ARG A 351 -5.67 6.28 -1.40
C ARG A 351 -4.98 7.59 -1.06
N ARG A 352 -4.49 7.75 0.18
CA ARG A 352 -3.73 8.95 0.59
C ARG A 352 -2.24 8.82 0.33
N ARG A 353 -1.80 7.65 -0.09
CA ARG A 353 -0.37 7.34 -0.21
C ARG A 353 0.17 7.82 -1.55
N ARG A 354 0.89 8.95 -1.53
CA ARG A 354 1.53 9.53 -2.71
C ARG A 354 2.45 8.58 -3.48
N SER A 355 3.15 7.66 -2.82
CA SER A 355 3.99 6.64 -3.50
C SER A 355 3.21 5.63 -4.32
N LEU A 356 1.89 5.51 -4.11
CA LEU A 356 0.99 4.70 -4.91
C LEU A 356 0.15 5.57 -5.85
N THR A 357 -0.48 6.63 -5.33
CA THR A 357 -1.44 7.42 -6.10
C THR A 357 -0.82 8.32 -7.17
N SER A 358 0.48 8.60 -7.09
CA SER A 358 1.20 9.33 -8.13
C SER A 358 1.63 8.43 -9.30
N LEU A 359 1.46 7.11 -9.21
CA LEU A 359 1.80 6.17 -10.28
C LEU A 359 0.71 6.17 -11.38
N PRO A 360 1.08 5.98 -12.65
CA PRO A 360 0.12 5.76 -13.74
C PRO A 360 -0.90 4.65 -13.43
N GLN A 361 -2.15 4.78 -13.89
CA GLN A 361 -3.26 3.88 -13.53
C GLN A 361 -3.08 2.41 -13.98
N ASP A 362 -2.19 2.16 -14.94
CA ASP A 362 -1.84 0.82 -15.40
C ASP A 362 -0.89 0.06 -14.45
N HIS A 363 -0.46 0.68 -13.35
CA HIS A 363 0.24 -0.02 -12.28
C HIS A 363 -0.73 -0.86 -11.46
N TRP A 364 -0.28 -2.07 -11.12
CA TRP A 364 -1.01 -3.04 -10.30
C TRP A 364 -0.40 -3.13 -8.90
N VAL A 365 -1.14 -3.66 -7.93
CA VAL A 365 -0.70 -3.76 -6.53
C VAL A 365 -0.44 -5.21 -6.16
N ASP A 366 0.79 -5.53 -5.75
CA ASP A 366 1.17 -6.83 -5.21
C ASP A 366 1.14 -6.78 -3.68
N LEU A 367 0.16 -7.44 -3.08
CA LEU A 367 0.00 -7.52 -1.64
C LEU A 367 0.73 -8.77 -1.13
N VAL A 368 1.92 -8.55 -0.59
CA VAL A 368 2.72 -9.55 0.13
C VAL A 368 2.24 -9.65 1.57
N ILE A 369 0.97 -10.02 1.74
CA ILE A 369 0.21 -9.92 2.98
C ILE A 369 -0.60 -11.20 3.21
N CYS A 370 -0.33 -11.89 4.33
CA CYS A 370 -1.02 -13.12 4.71
C CYS A 370 -2.55 -12.96 4.73
N HIS A 371 -3.28 -13.98 4.26
CA HIS A 371 -4.75 -14.08 4.34
C HIS A 371 -5.56 -12.94 3.69
N SER A 372 -4.92 -11.99 3.01
CA SER A 372 -5.60 -10.82 2.43
C SER A 372 -6.56 -11.18 1.28
N GLY A 373 -6.43 -12.35 0.66
CA GLY A 373 -7.42 -12.89 -0.30
C GLY A 373 -8.65 -13.53 0.36
N ALA A 374 -8.59 -13.88 1.64
CA ALA A 374 -9.74 -14.42 2.35
C ALA A 374 -10.71 -13.29 2.72
N PRO A 375 -12.02 -13.39 2.38
CA PRO A 375 -13.04 -12.50 2.93
C PRO A 375 -13.08 -12.54 4.47
N GLY A 376 -13.54 -11.46 5.09
CA GLY A 376 -13.83 -11.45 6.53
C GLY A 376 -15.00 -12.40 6.85
N GLN A 377 -14.94 -13.11 7.97
CA GLN A 377 -15.94 -14.12 8.38
C GLN A 377 -17.29 -13.55 8.87
N GLY A 378 -17.66 -12.32 8.47
CA GLY A 378 -18.92 -11.67 8.86
C GLY A 378 -19.27 -11.82 10.34
N SER A 379 -20.56 -12.00 10.65
CA SER A 379 -21.06 -12.25 12.02
C SER A 379 -20.77 -13.65 12.57
N ALA A 380 -20.14 -14.54 11.79
CA ALA A 380 -19.81 -15.92 12.17
C ALA A 380 -18.30 -16.08 12.49
N GLN A 381 -17.65 -14.98 12.91
CA GLN A 381 -16.24 -14.99 13.28
C GLN A 381 -15.95 -15.92 14.46
N ASP A 382 -15.18 -16.98 14.21
CA ASP A 382 -14.53 -17.76 15.25
C ASP A 382 -13.19 -17.10 15.62
N VAL A 383 -13.20 -16.39 16.75
CA VAL A 383 -12.06 -15.63 17.28
C VAL A 383 -10.90 -16.52 17.77
N SER A 384 -11.09 -17.85 17.83
CA SER A 384 -10.11 -18.80 18.35
C SER A 384 -9.04 -19.25 17.34
N GLN A 385 -9.14 -18.86 16.07
CA GLN A 385 -8.31 -19.39 14.97
C GLN A 385 -7.23 -18.43 14.45
N LEU A 386 -6.92 -17.34 15.16
CA LEU A 386 -5.97 -16.32 14.69
C LEU A 386 -4.50 -16.76 14.67
N ASP A 387 -4.17 -17.93 15.25
CA ASP A 387 -2.84 -18.53 15.20
C ASP A 387 -2.85 -19.81 14.34
N GLY A 388 -2.47 -19.69 13.05
CA GLY A 388 -2.19 -20.84 12.18
C GLY A 388 -2.81 -20.78 10.79
N VAL A 389 -2.89 -21.95 10.16
CA VAL A 389 -3.44 -22.11 8.81
C VAL A 389 -4.96 -22.06 8.87
N LEU A 390 -5.54 -20.95 8.43
CA LEU A 390 -6.98 -20.73 8.45
C LEU A 390 -7.73 -21.63 7.43
N PRO A 391 -8.88 -22.22 7.80
CA PRO A 391 -9.77 -22.88 6.85
C PRO A 391 -10.34 -21.87 5.85
N ALA A 392 -10.81 -22.36 4.70
CA ALA A 392 -11.49 -21.54 3.70
C ALA A 392 -12.65 -20.76 4.35
N PRO A 393 -12.73 -19.42 4.20
CA PRO A 393 -13.78 -18.64 4.83
C PRO A 393 -15.16 -19.00 4.28
N PHE A 394 -16.15 -19.14 5.17
CA PHE A 394 -17.53 -19.42 4.78
C PHE A 394 -18.27 -18.10 4.55
N THR A 395 -18.93 -17.98 3.40
CA THR A 395 -19.79 -16.83 3.07
C THR A 395 -21.18 -17.35 2.75
N THR A 396 -22.21 -16.70 3.32
CA THR A 396 -23.61 -17.09 3.11
C THR A 396 -24.14 -16.67 1.74
N ASP A 397 -23.56 -15.66 1.11
CA ASP A 397 -23.84 -15.25 -0.27
C ASP A 397 -22.51 -14.94 -1.00
N PRO A 398 -21.99 -15.86 -1.83
CA PRO A 398 -20.69 -15.71 -2.49
C PRO A 398 -20.67 -14.61 -3.56
N LEU A 399 -21.82 -14.01 -3.89
CA LEU A 399 -21.94 -12.90 -4.83
C LEU A 399 -22.21 -11.56 -4.13
N GLY A 400 -22.48 -11.59 -2.82
CA GLY A 400 -22.75 -10.41 -2.01
C GLY A 400 -21.48 -9.62 -1.68
N ASP A 401 -21.66 -8.38 -1.21
CA ASP A 401 -20.53 -7.52 -0.86
C ASP A 401 -19.74 -8.05 0.34
N ASP A 402 -20.37 -8.80 1.25
CA ASP A 402 -19.70 -9.41 2.40
C ASP A 402 -18.72 -10.54 2.00
N ALA A 403 -18.89 -11.12 0.81
CA ALA A 403 -17.98 -12.13 0.28
C ALA A 403 -16.77 -11.54 -0.46
N LEU A 404 -16.64 -10.21 -0.55
CA LEU A 404 -15.49 -9.58 -1.20
C LEU A 404 -14.21 -9.78 -0.36
N SER A 405 -13.17 -10.29 -1.01
CA SER A 405 -11.81 -10.25 -0.47
C SER A 405 -11.34 -8.80 -0.30
N LEU A 406 -10.34 -8.59 0.56
CA LEU A 406 -9.66 -7.30 0.64
C LEU A 406 -9.11 -6.91 -0.73
N GLY A 407 -8.62 -7.88 -1.51
CA GLY A 407 -8.08 -7.65 -2.86
C GLY A 407 -9.11 -7.12 -3.82
N GLN A 408 -10.26 -7.77 -3.91
CA GLN A 408 -11.33 -7.29 -4.77
C GLN A 408 -11.82 -5.89 -4.36
N HIS A 409 -11.95 -5.66 -3.05
CA HIS A 409 -12.33 -4.34 -2.54
C HIS A 409 -11.29 -3.28 -2.91
N LEU A 410 -10.00 -3.55 -2.69
CA LEU A 410 -8.91 -2.63 -3.07
C LEU A 410 -8.83 -2.43 -4.58
N ALA A 411 -9.05 -3.46 -5.39
CA ALA A 411 -9.09 -3.34 -6.84
C ALA A 411 -10.18 -2.37 -7.30
N ASN A 412 -11.38 -2.48 -6.71
CA ASN A 412 -12.49 -1.58 -6.96
C ASN A 412 -12.17 -0.14 -6.49
N GLN A 413 -11.68 0.01 -5.26
CA GLN A 413 -11.45 1.33 -4.66
C GLN A 413 -10.26 2.08 -5.28
N LEU A 414 -9.20 1.37 -5.68
CA LEU A 414 -8.01 1.95 -6.29
C LEU A 414 -8.09 1.99 -7.82
N ARG A 415 -9.07 1.31 -8.43
CA ARG A 415 -9.22 1.08 -9.88
C ARG A 415 -7.95 0.48 -10.51
N ARG A 416 -7.34 -0.48 -9.81
CA ARG A 416 -6.10 -1.16 -10.21
C ARG A 416 -6.23 -2.65 -10.00
N THR A 417 -5.57 -3.45 -10.82
CA THR A 417 -5.46 -4.90 -10.55
C THR A 417 -4.69 -5.12 -9.25
N THR A 418 -5.12 -6.08 -8.44
CA THR A 418 -4.43 -6.50 -7.22
C THR A 418 -4.06 -7.98 -7.27
N ARG A 419 -2.95 -8.37 -6.65
CA ARG A 419 -2.58 -9.77 -6.38
C ARG A 419 -2.43 -9.99 -4.89
N LEU A 420 -3.02 -11.06 -4.36
CA LEU A 420 -2.90 -11.48 -2.96
C LEU A 420 -3.08 -12.99 -2.77
N SER A 421 -2.93 -13.48 -1.53
CA SER A 421 -3.08 -14.89 -1.20
C SER A 421 -4.23 -15.13 -0.22
N TYR A 422 -4.95 -16.23 -0.40
CA TYR A 422 -5.92 -16.75 0.58
C TYR A 422 -5.25 -17.33 1.83
N SER A 423 -3.99 -17.79 1.69
CA SER A 423 -3.21 -18.41 2.76
C SER A 423 -2.11 -17.48 3.29
N SER A 424 -1.39 -17.96 4.30
CA SER A 424 -0.14 -17.35 4.76
C SER A 424 0.89 -17.36 3.64
N GLN A 425 1.60 -16.25 3.49
CA GLN A 425 2.59 -16.05 2.44
C GLN A 425 3.81 -15.28 2.97
N GLY A 426 4.89 -15.32 2.22
CA GLY A 426 6.08 -14.55 2.57
C GLY A 426 7.21 -14.73 1.58
N VAL A 427 8.43 -14.58 2.09
CA VAL A 427 9.66 -14.85 1.37
C VAL A 427 10.54 -15.76 2.22
N VAL A 428 11.18 -16.73 1.59
CA VAL A 428 12.15 -17.64 2.21
C VAL A 428 13.37 -17.77 1.31
N ARG A 429 14.51 -18.19 1.87
CA ARG A 429 15.66 -18.61 1.05
C ARG A 429 15.47 -20.05 0.60
N PHE A 430 15.49 -20.29 -0.72
CA PHE A 430 15.31 -21.62 -1.29
C PHE A 430 16.30 -21.88 -2.43
N GLY A 431 17.27 -22.77 -2.18
CA GLY A 431 18.33 -23.06 -3.13
C GLY A 431 19.28 -21.88 -3.32
N ASP A 432 19.25 -21.26 -4.50
CA ASP A 432 20.16 -20.22 -4.98
C ASP A 432 19.76 -18.78 -4.60
N GLY A 433 18.58 -18.58 -4.01
CA GLY A 433 18.13 -17.23 -3.69
C GLY A 433 16.79 -17.15 -2.96
N PRO A 434 16.31 -15.93 -2.70
CA PRO A 434 15.00 -15.72 -2.11
C PRO A 434 13.89 -16.05 -3.11
N VAL A 435 12.81 -16.67 -2.63
CA VAL A 435 11.61 -17.00 -3.41
C VAL A 435 10.35 -16.65 -2.62
N ARG A 436 9.23 -16.45 -3.32
CA ARG A 436 7.93 -16.35 -2.66
C ARG A 436 7.57 -17.71 -2.04
N VAL A 437 6.97 -17.69 -0.86
CA VAL A 437 6.39 -18.88 -0.24
C VAL A 437 4.89 -18.71 -0.05
N LEU A 438 4.15 -19.80 -0.24
CA LEU A 438 2.72 -19.88 0.04
C LEU A 438 2.42 -21.15 0.86
N ALA A 439 1.87 -20.98 2.05
CA ALA A 439 1.52 -22.12 2.91
C ALA A 439 0.35 -22.92 2.30
N THR A 440 0.42 -24.25 2.36
CA THR A 440 -0.75 -25.11 2.11
C THR A 440 -1.78 -24.94 3.23
N ASP A 441 -2.97 -25.51 3.05
CA ASP A 441 -3.86 -25.69 4.20
C ASP A 441 -3.33 -26.73 5.21
N ALA A 442 -4.01 -26.88 6.34
CA ALA A 442 -3.63 -27.80 7.42
C ALA A 442 -3.68 -29.29 7.00
N GLN A 443 -4.25 -29.61 5.83
CA GLN A 443 -4.27 -30.95 5.25
C GLN A 443 -3.28 -31.10 4.08
N GLY A 444 -2.42 -30.12 3.84
CA GLY A 444 -1.43 -30.15 2.76
C GLY A 444 -1.98 -29.76 1.39
N ARG A 445 -3.23 -29.28 1.29
CA ARG A 445 -3.79 -28.87 -0.02
C ARG A 445 -3.22 -27.50 -0.42
N PRO A 446 -2.76 -27.34 -1.67
CA PRO A 446 -2.17 -26.09 -2.13
C PRO A 446 -3.23 -25.00 -2.31
N TRP A 447 -2.82 -23.76 -2.02
CA TRP A 447 -3.56 -22.54 -2.34
C TRP A 447 -3.00 -21.87 -3.60
N TRP A 448 -3.66 -20.82 -4.08
CA TRP A 448 -3.17 -20.00 -5.18
C TRP A 448 -3.22 -18.51 -4.84
N TRP A 449 -2.54 -17.72 -5.67
CA TRP A 449 -2.66 -16.27 -5.67
C TRP A 449 -3.96 -15.86 -6.34
N GLU A 450 -4.77 -15.08 -5.66
CA GLU A 450 -5.92 -14.42 -6.27
C GLU A 450 -5.44 -13.17 -7.00
N THR A 451 -5.87 -13.03 -8.26
CA THR A 451 -5.79 -11.78 -9.01
C THR A 451 -7.18 -11.18 -9.10
N SER A 452 -7.32 -9.94 -8.68
CA SER A 452 -8.60 -9.24 -8.68
C SER A 452 -8.50 -8.03 -9.61
N HIS A 453 -9.33 -7.99 -10.64
CA HIS A 453 -9.50 -6.81 -11.49
C HIS A 453 -10.60 -5.92 -10.94
N PRO A 454 -10.56 -4.59 -11.17
CA PRO A 454 -11.66 -3.71 -10.81
C PRO A 454 -12.98 -4.22 -11.39
N GLU A 455 -14.01 -4.31 -10.56
CA GLU A 455 -15.38 -4.55 -11.03
C GLU A 455 -15.86 -3.38 -11.89
N PRO A 456 -16.76 -3.60 -12.86
CA PRO A 456 -17.31 -2.53 -13.67
C PRO A 456 -17.90 -1.41 -12.80
N ASP A 457 -17.59 -0.16 -13.11
CA ASP A 457 -18.24 0.99 -12.48
C ASP A 457 -19.69 1.15 -12.96
N ASP A 458 -20.43 2.09 -12.38
CA ASP A 458 -21.84 2.33 -12.70
C ASP A 458 -22.08 2.55 -14.21
N ALA A 459 -21.19 3.28 -14.89
CA ALA A 459 -21.35 3.56 -16.33
C ALA A 459 -20.98 2.33 -17.18
N GLU A 460 -20.02 1.53 -16.74
CA GLU A 460 -19.69 0.24 -17.36
C GLU A 460 -20.83 -0.77 -17.19
N LEU A 461 -21.43 -0.85 -16.00
CA LEU A 461 -22.60 -1.69 -15.73
C LEU A 461 -23.80 -1.27 -16.58
N ASP A 462 -24.05 0.03 -16.74
CA ASP A 462 -25.14 0.52 -17.59
C ASP A 462 -24.96 0.09 -19.06
N ARG A 463 -23.73 0.18 -19.59
CA ARG A 463 -23.41 -0.30 -20.95
C ARG A 463 -23.55 -1.81 -21.08
N LEU A 464 -23.11 -2.58 -20.08
CA LEU A 464 -23.26 -4.03 -20.07
C LEU A 464 -24.74 -4.44 -20.00
N ALA A 465 -25.57 -3.72 -19.25
CA ALA A 465 -27.00 -3.96 -19.14
C ALA A 465 -27.71 -3.77 -20.49
N GLU A 466 -27.39 -2.68 -21.20
CA GLU A 466 -27.91 -2.40 -22.54
C GLU A 466 -27.55 -3.53 -23.52
N GLN A 467 -26.30 -3.96 -23.52
CA GLN A 467 -25.82 -5.04 -24.40
C GLN A 467 -26.42 -6.41 -24.06
N ALA A 468 -26.70 -6.68 -22.79
CA ALA A 468 -27.39 -7.88 -22.33
C ALA A 468 -28.90 -7.86 -22.58
N GLY A 469 -29.45 -6.73 -23.06
CA GLY A 469 -30.85 -6.60 -23.45
C GLY A 469 -31.81 -6.33 -22.29
N PHE A 470 -31.31 -5.84 -21.15
CA PHE A 470 -32.17 -5.35 -20.07
C PHE A 470 -32.97 -4.13 -20.56
N GLN A 471 -34.29 -4.15 -20.37
CA GLN A 471 -35.19 -3.08 -20.77
C GLN A 471 -35.40 -2.09 -19.63
N GLY A 472 -35.42 -0.79 -19.93
CA GLY A 472 -35.69 0.28 -18.97
C GLY A 472 -34.48 1.17 -18.69
N ASP A 473 -34.69 2.22 -17.89
CA ASP A 473 -33.65 3.17 -17.52
C ASP A 473 -32.61 2.56 -16.58
N PRO A 474 -31.34 3.00 -16.64
CA PRO A 474 -30.33 2.68 -15.64
C PRO A 474 -30.85 2.87 -14.22
N SER A 475 -30.77 1.82 -13.40
CA SER A 475 -31.22 1.86 -12.01
C SER A 475 -30.25 1.13 -11.08
N PRO A 476 -30.14 1.55 -9.80
CA PRO A 476 -29.30 0.86 -8.83
C PRO A 476 -29.60 -0.64 -8.69
N ARG A 477 -30.88 -1.02 -8.89
CA ARG A 477 -31.30 -2.41 -8.88
C ARG A 477 -30.68 -3.21 -10.04
N VAL A 478 -30.80 -2.71 -11.27
CA VAL A 478 -30.24 -3.37 -12.46
C VAL A 478 -28.72 -3.48 -12.34
N ARG A 479 -28.05 -2.42 -11.87
CA ARG A 479 -26.60 -2.44 -11.62
C ARG A 479 -26.20 -3.51 -10.61
N SER A 480 -26.93 -3.63 -9.50
CA SER A 480 -26.69 -4.64 -8.47
C SER A 480 -26.90 -6.07 -9.01
N GLU A 481 -28.00 -6.32 -9.74
CA GLU A 481 -28.29 -7.62 -10.34
C GLU A 481 -27.20 -8.01 -11.37
N LEU A 482 -26.77 -7.07 -12.21
CA LEU A 482 -25.72 -7.30 -13.20
C LEU A 482 -24.34 -7.50 -12.57
N LEU A 483 -24.02 -6.77 -11.50
CA LEU A 483 -22.78 -6.98 -10.76
C LEU A 483 -22.70 -8.40 -10.19
N ARG A 484 -23.82 -8.95 -9.70
CA ARG A 484 -23.89 -10.36 -9.28
C ARG A 484 -23.62 -11.32 -10.44
N VAL A 485 -24.11 -11.03 -11.65
CA VAL A 485 -23.79 -11.81 -12.86
C VAL A 485 -22.30 -11.75 -13.17
N VAL A 486 -21.67 -10.57 -13.11
CA VAL A 486 -20.23 -10.40 -13.32
C VAL A 486 -19.43 -11.22 -12.29
N ARG A 487 -19.80 -11.15 -11.01
CA ARG A 487 -19.16 -11.92 -9.94
C ARG A 487 -19.31 -13.43 -10.14
N ALA A 488 -20.48 -13.90 -10.55
CA ALA A 488 -20.69 -15.32 -10.85
C ALA A 488 -19.85 -15.78 -12.05
N LEU A 489 -19.76 -14.96 -13.10
CA LEU A 489 -18.93 -15.25 -14.25
C LEU A 489 -17.45 -15.37 -13.85
N LYS A 490 -16.96 -14.49 -12.98
CA LYS A 490 -15.60 -14.56 -12.43
C LYS A 490 -15.34 -15.84 -11.64
N LEU A 491 -16.31 -16.28 -10.82
CA LEU A 491 -16.17 -17.51 -10.05
C LEU A 491 -16.19 -18.76 -10.92
N VAL A 492 -16.92 -18.74 -12.04
CA VAL A 492 -17.06 -19.91 -12.95
C VAL A 492 -15.94 -19.97 -14.00
N VAL A 493 -15.53 -18.83 -14.57
CA VAL A 493 -14.55 -18.76 -15.67
C VAL A 493 -13.14 -18.40 -15.19
N GLY A 494 -13.04 -17.67 -14.08
CA GLY A 494 -11.80 -17.09 -13.56
C GLY A 494 -11.78 -15.56 -13.63
N PRO A 495 -10.91 -14.90 -12.86
CA PRO A 495 -10.89 -13.44 -12.73
C PRO A 495 -10.55 -12.71 -14.04
N ASP A 496 -9.65 -13.27 -14.85
CA ASP A 496 -9.18 -12.71 -16.12
C ASP A 496 -10.31 -12.53 -17.15
N VAL A 497 -11.49 -13.11 -16.92
CA VAL A 497 -12.67 -12.92 -17.78
C VAL A 497 -13.03 -11.45 -17.94
N GLN A 498 -12.78 -10.60 -16.93
CA GLN A 498 -13.12 -9.17 -16.97
C GLN A 498 -12.29 -8.35 -17.96
N VAL A 499 -11.08 -8.81 -18.27
CA VAL A 499 -10.15 -8.12 -19.18
C VAL A 499 -10.10 -8.78 -20.55
N ALA A 500 -10.91 -9.81 -20.79
CA ALA A 500 -11.01 -10.48 -22.07
C ALA A 500 -11.84 -9.66 -23.07
N ASP A 501 -11.47 -9.71 -24.35
CA ASP A 501 -12.15 -8.96 -25.42
C ASP A 501 -13.64 -9.33 -25.57
N ASP A 502 -14.00 -10.57 -25.25
CA ASP A 502 -15.36 -11.10 -25.30
C ASP A 502 -16.14 -10.95 -23.99
N PHE A 503 -15.58 -10.26 -22.98
CA PHE A 503 -16.22 -10.05 -21.68
C PHE A 503 -17.68 -9.59 -21.78
N PRO A 504 -18.05 -8.59 -22.61
CA PRO A 504 -19.44 -8.15 -22.69
C PRO A 504 -20.37 -9.22 -23.26
N VAL A 505 -19.88 -10.06 -24.18
CA VAL A 505 -20.64 -11.19 -24.76
C VAL A 505 -20.89 -12.25 -23.69
N LEU A 506 -19.89 -12.55 -22.85
CA LEU A 506 -20.03 -13.51 -21.77
C LEU A 506 -20.97 -13.02 -20.67
N VAL A 507 -20.91 -11.73 -20.32
CA VAL A 507 -21.87 -11.11 -19.39
C VAL A 507 -23.29 -11.22 -19.95
N ALA A 508 -23.51 -10.92 -21.23
CA ALA A 508 -24.82 -11.07 -21.87
C ALA A 508 -25.31 -12.52 -21.86
N GLY A 509 -24.42 -13.49 -22.09
CA GLY A 509 -24.75 -14.92 -22.00
C GLY A 509 -25.11 -15.39 -20.59
N ALA A 510 -24.33 -14.99 -19.59
CA ALA A 510 -24.63 -15.31 -18.20
C ALA A 510 -25.93 -14.63 -17.73
N ALA A 511 -26.15 -13.37 -18.10
CA ALA A 511 -27.40 -12.66 -17.84
C ALA A 511 -28.59 -13.34 -18.53
N ALA A 512 -28.43 -13.83 -19.76
CA ALA A 512 -29.46 -14.59 -20.45
C ALA A 512 -29.82 -15.87 -19.67
N VAL A 513 -28.85 -16.61 -19.14
CA VAL A 513 -29.11 -17.78 -18.27
C VAL A 513 -29.90 -17.38 -17.01
N VAL A 514 -29.53 -16.27 -16.37
CA VAL A 514 -30.25 -15.74 -15.20
C VAL A 514 -31.69 -15.39 -15.56
N ASN A 515 -31.89 -14.70 -16.68
CA ASN A 515 -33.23 -14.34 -17.16
C ASN A 515 -34.07 -15.58 -17.52
N MET A 516 -33.47 -16.58 -18.17
CA MET A 516 -34.14 -17.85 -18.47
C MET A 516 -34.55 -18.60 -17.21
N TRP A 517 -33.76 -18.52 -16.13
CA TRP A 517 -34.10 -19.09 -14.83
C TRP A 517 -35.33 -18.40 -14.23
N PHE A 518 -35.34 -17.07 -14.19
CA PHE A 518 -36.48 -16.31 -13.67
C PHE A 518 -37.74 -16.40 -14.56
N ALA A 519 -37.57 -16.73 -15.84
CA ALA A 519 -38.67 -16.97 -16.78
C ALA A 519 -39.22 -18.41 -16.75
N ASP A 520 -38.58 -19.34 -16.03
CA ASP A 520 -39.01 -20.74 -15.98
C ASP A 520 -40.11 -20.97 -14.93
N PRO A 521 -41.37 -21.22 -15.34
CA PRO A 521 -42.49 -21.36 -14.41
C PRO A 521 -42.42 -22.65 -13.58
N GLU A 522 -41.65 -23.67 -14.01
CA GLU A 522 -41.50 -24.92 -13.27
C GLU A 522 -40.46 -24.82 -12.15
N LEU A 523 -39.49 -23.92 -12.30
CA LEU A 523 -38.46 -23.74 -11.29
C LEU A 523 -38.93 -22.78 -10.20
N GLN A 524 -39.74 -21.78 -10.58
CA GLN A 524 -40.16 -20.65 -9.72
C GLN A 524 -38.92 -19.94 -9.13
N PRO A 525 -38.96 -18.63 -8.84
CA PRO A 525 -37.77 -17.94 -8.35
C PRO A 525 -37.50 -18.25 -6.88
N THR A 526 -37.11 -19.48 -6.57
CA THR A 526 -36.67 -19.89 -5.24
C THR A 526 -35.23 -19.44 -5.02
N GLY A 527 -35.09 -18.28 -4.36
CA GLY A 527 -33.81 -17.73 -3.91
C GLY A 527 -33.06 -16.88 -4.95
N PRO A 528 -31.95 -16.24 -4.52
CA PRO A 528 -31.13 -15.42 -5.41
C PRO A 528 -30.38 -16.27 -6.43
N PHE A 529 -29.84 -15.63 -7.46
CA PHE A 529 -28.92 -16.29 -8.40
C PHE A 529 -27.62 -16.71 -7.69
N TRP A 530 -27.14 -17.93 -7.98
CA TRP A 530 -25.93 -18.54 -7.41
C TRP A 530 -24.96 -18.99 -8.51
N PRO A 531 -23.62 -18.95 -8.28
CA PRO A 531 -22.63 -19.40 -9.26
C PRO A 531 -22.86 -20.85 -9.74
N GLN A 532 -23.30 -21.73 -8.83
CA GLN A 532 -23.54 -23.14 -9.12
C GLN A 532 -24.62 -23.34 -10.18
N LEU A 533 -25.63 -22.45 -10.25
CA LEU A 533 -26.64 -22.53 -11.30
C LEU A 533 -26.01 -22.36 -12.68
N LEU A 534 -25.10 -21.40 -12.83
CA LEU A 534 -24.40 -21.16 -14.08
C LEU A 534 -23.55 -22.38 -14.47
N THR A 535 -22.82 -22.96 -13.51
CA THR A 535 -22.04 -24.19 -13.71
C THR A 535 -22.93 -25.36 -14.14
N GLN A 536 -24.10 -25.55 -13.52
CA GLN A 536 -25.03 -26.64 -13.85
C GLN A 536 -25.61 -26.46 -15.26
N VAL A 537 -25.98 -25.23 -15.64
CA VAL A 537 -26.46 -24.95 -17.00
C VAL A 537 -25.38 -25.22 -18.05
N ILE A 538 -24.13 -24.82 -17.78
CA ILE A 538 -22.99 -25.09 -18.68
C ILE A 538 -22.77 -26.61 -18.82
N ALA A 539 -22.72 -27.34 -17.70
CA ALA A 539 -22.47 -28.77 -17.68
C ALA A 539 -23.60 -29.59 -18.33
N ALA A 540 -24.85 -29.12 -18.25
CA ALA A 540 -26.01 -29.79 -18.84
C ALA A 540 -26.17 -29.52 -20.35
N HIS A 541 -25.43 -28.57 -20.91
CA HIS A 541 -25.54 -28.22 -22.32
C HIS A 541 -24.93 -29.31 -23.22
N PRO A 542 -25.52 -29.66 -24.38
CA PRO A 542 -24.98 -30.73 -25.26
C PRO A 542 -23.52 -30.53 -25.69
N LEU A 543 -23.06 -29.27 -25.78
CA LEU A 543 -21.65 -28.96 -26.08
C LEU A 543 -20.67 -29.45 -24.99
N ALA A 544 -21.14 -29.64 -23.75
CA ALA A 544 -20.35 -30.13 -22.64
C ALA A 544 -20.25 -31.66 -22.55
N ALA A 545 -20.80 -32.41 -23.51
CA ALA A 545 -20.79 -33.88 -23.51
C ALA A 545 -19.37 -34.47 -23.47
N GLY A 546 -18.37 -33.75 -23.98
CA GLY A 546 -16.95 -34.13 -23.94
C GLY A 546 -16.18 -33.62 -22.71
N GLY A 547 -16.85 -32.93 -21.79
CA GLY A 547 -16.24 -32.20 -20.68
C GLY A 547 -16.52 -30.70 -20.74
N VAL A 548 -16.32 -30.01 -19.61
CA VAL A 548 -16.42 -28.55 -19.50
C VAL A 548 -15.02 -27.98 -19.42
N ASP A 549 -14.69 -27.10 -20.36
CA ASP A 549 -13.50 -26.26 -20.34
C ASP A 549 -13.87 -24.79 -20.63
N GLY A 550 -12.86 -23.93 -20.75
CA GLY A 550 -13.05 -22.50 -21.03
C GLY A 550 -13.73 -22.23 -22.37
N ASP A 551 -13.40 -22.98 -23.42
CA ASP A 551 -13.95 -22.76 -24.76
C ASP A 551 -15.41 -23.23 -24.84
N VAL A 552 -15.71 -24.40 -24.27
CA VAL A 552 -17.09 -24.90 -24.13
C VAL A 552 -17.92 -23.90 -23.33
N THR A 553 -17.40 -23.40 -22.21
CA THR A 553 -18.11 -22.41 -21.38
C THR A 553 -18.45 -21.16 -22.19
N ARG A 554 -17.49 -20.59 -22.92
CA ARG A 554 -17.71 -19.40 -23.78
C ARG A 554 -18.75 -19.67 -24.87
N GLN A 555 -18.69 -20.82 -25.52
CA GLN A 555 -19.66 -21.20 -26.56
C GLN A 555 -21.07 -21.37 -26.01
N VAL A 556 -21.24 -22.01 -24.84
CA VAL A 556 -22.54 -22.18 -24.21
C VAL A 556 -23.16 -20.83 -23.85
N LEU A 557 -22.37 -19.91 -23.27
CA LEU A 557 -22.86 -18.56 -22.93
C LEU A 557 -23.23 -17.75 -24.18
N ALA A 558 -22.46 -17.86 -25.26
CA ALA A 558 -22.80 -17.24 -26.54
C ALA A 558 -24.12 -17.78 -27.13
N GLU A 559 -24.33 -19.10 -27.11
CA GLU A 559 -25.59 -19.71 -27.55
C GLU A 559 -26.77 -19.35 -26.61
N ALA A 560 -26.54 -19.20 -25.30
CA ALA A 560 -27.57 -18.73 -24.36
C ALA A 560 -28.04 -17.31 -24.71
N ALA A 561 -27.12 -16.37 -24.92
CA ALA A 561 -27.46 -15.00 -25.32
C ALA A 561 -28.25 -14.95 -26.64
N LYS A 562 -27.86 -15.79 -27.61
CA LYS A 562 -28.53 -15.91 -28.91
C LYS A 562 -29.93 -16.53 -28.78
N ALA A 563 -30.07 -17.60 -28.01
CA ALA A 563 -31.34 -18.28 -27.79
C ALA A 563 -32.36 -17.37 -27.07
N TRP A 564 -31.91 -16.64 -26.05
CA TRP A 564 -32.74 -15.65 -25.33
C TRP A 564 -33.27 -14.56 -26.25
N ARG A 565 -32.39 -13.97 -27.07
CA ARG A 565 -32.78 -12.94 -28.05
C ARG A 565 -33.75 -13.48 -29.10
N ASN A 566 -33.48 -14.66 -29.66
CA ASN A 566 -34.34 -15.28 -30.67
C ASN A 566 -35.74 -15.61 -30.14
N ALA A 567 -35.85 -15.90 -28.83
CA ALA A 567 -37.13 -16.16 -28.16
C ALA A 567 -37.87 -14.89 -27.72
N GLY A 568 -37.36 -13.68 -28.03
CA GLY A 568 -37.98 -12.42 -27.64
C GLY A 568 -38.02 -12.18 -26.13
N GLY A 569 -37.07 -12.74 -25.38
CA GLY A 569 -36.98 -12.53 -23.93
C GLY A 569 -37.94 -13.37 -23.09
N ALA A 570 -38.36 -14.53 -23.58
CA ALA A 570 -39.31 -15.41 -22.91
C ALA A 570 -38.92 -16.90 -22.95
N LEU A 571 -37.63 -17.22 -23.06
CA LEU A 571 -37.16 -18.61 -23.08
C LEU A 571 -37.00 -19.15 -21.64
N PRO A 572 -37.75 -20.16 -21.20
CA PRO A 572 -37.47 -20.81 -19.92
C PRO A 572 -36.19 -21.67 -20.01
N VAL A 573 -35.39 -21.72 -18.95
CA VAL A 573 -34.08 -22.40 -18.94
C VAL A 573 -34.19 -23.89 -19.25
N ASN A 574 -35.30 -24.54 -18.89
CA ASN A 574 -35.54 -25.94 -19.21
C ASN A 574 -35.67 -26.26 -20.70
N ARG A 575 -35.95 -25.25 -21.54
CA ARG A 575 -35.94 -25.37 -23.00
C ARG A 575 -34.57 -25.14 -23.60
N PHE A 576 -33.65 -24.56 -22.83
CA PHE A 576 -32.25 -24.41 -23.20
C PHE A 576 -31.44 -25.65 -22.81
N VAL A 577 -31.62 -26.17 -21.59
CA VAL A 577 -30.92 -27.37 -21.08
C VAL A 577 -31.80 -28.22 -20.15
N PRO A 578 -31.61 -29.56 -20.11
CA PRO A 578 -32.31 -30.41 -19.15
C PRO A 578 -31.72 -30.27 -17.74
N LEU A 579 -32.54 -29.86 -16.76
CA LEU A 579 -32.12 -29.67 -15.35
C LEU A 579 -32.98 -30.50 -14.37
N PRO A 580 -32.98 -31.84 -14.45
CA PRO A 580 -33.90 -32.68 -13.68
C PRO A 580 -33.72 -32.56 -12.17
N GLN A 581 -32.49 -32.42 -11.66
CA GLN A 581 -32.26 -32.28 -10.21
C GLN A 581 -32.78 -30.96 -9.65
N LEU A 582 -32.62 -29.85 -10.40
CA LEU A 582 -33.13 -28.54 -9.99
C LEU A 582 -34.66 -28.51 -10.01
N ARG A 583 -35.30 -29.19 -10.97
CA ARG A 583 -36.76 -29.38 -10.97
C ARG A 583 -37.25 -30.15 -9.74
N THR A 584 -36.55 -31.22 -9.35
CA THR A 584 -36.86 -31.95 -8.13
C THR A 584 -36.71 -31.07 -6.88
N ALA A 585 -35.65 -30.25 -6.81
CA ALA A 585 -35.45 -29.32 -5.70
C ALA A 585 -36.52 -28.22 -5.64
N ALA A 586 -36.89 -27.63 -6.78
CA ALA A 586 -37.97 -26.65 -6.88
C ALA A 586 -39.34 -27.23 -6.47
N ALA A 587 -39.64 -28.46 -6.92
CA ALA A 587 -40.85 -29.17 -6.52
C ALA A 587 -40.89 -29.45 -5.01
N TRP A 588 -39.75 -29.82 -4.42
CA TRP A 588 -39.61 -29.98 -2.97
C TRP A 588 -39.81 -28.67 -2.21
N LEU A 589 -39.20 -27.57 -2.67
CA LEU A 589 -39.38 -26.23 -2.08
C LEU A 589 -40.83 -25.72 -2.15
N SER A 590 -41.60 -26.21 -3.13
CA SER A 590 -43.01 -25.89 -3.29
C SER A 590 -43.94 -26.68 -2.34
N ASP A 591 -43.40 -27.58 -1.50
CA ASP A 591 -44.10 -28.29 -0.43
C ASP A 591 -43.64 -27.76 0.95
N PRO A 592 -44.31 -26.75 1.52
CA PRO A 592 -43.93 -26.17 2.81
C PRO A 592 -43.81 -27.20 3.94
N ALA A 593 -44.67 -28.23 3.96
CA ALA A 593 -44.62 -29.25 5.00
C ALA A 593 -43.39 -30.17 4.87
N ALA A 594 -42.90 -30.41 3.65
CA ALA A 594 -41.65 -31.12 3.43
C ALA A 594 -40.43 -30.26 3.80
N VAL A 595 -40.46 -28.96 3.50
CA VAL A 595 -39.41 -28.01 3.87
C VAL A 595 -39.33 -27.85 5.39
N ASP A 596 -40.46 -27.61 6.05
CA ASP A 596 -40.54 -27.42 7.51
C ASP A 596 -40.00 -28.63 8.26
N ARG A 597 -40.39 -29.86 7.84
CA ARG A 597 -39.85 -31.10 8.43
C ARG A 597 -38.34 -31.19 8.28
N ALA A 598 -37.82 -30.90 7.09
CA ALA A 598 -36.37 -30.94 6.86
C ALA A 598 -35.63 -29.87 7.67
N ALA A 599 -36.19 -28.67 7.82
CA ALA A 599 -35.62 -27.61 8.64
C ALA A 599 -35.59 -28.00 10.13
N VAL A 600 -36.69 -28.53 10.65
CA VAL A 600 -36.79 -29.06 12.02
C VAL A 600 -35.76 -30.17 12.27
N ASP A 601 -35.67 -31.14 11.36
CA ASP A 601 -34.71 -32.24 11.45
C ASP A 601 -33.25 -31.74 11.40
N ALA A 602 -32.95 -30.82 10.47
CA ALA A 602 -31.59 -30.30 10.26
C ALA A 602 -31.12 -29.40 11.41
N LEU A 603 -32.01 -28.55 11.93
CA LEU A 603 -31.74 -27.65 13.04
C LEU A 603 -31.97 -28.30 14.42
N ARG A 604 -32.43 -29.56 14.45
CA ARG A 604 -32.80 -30.33 15.65
C ARG A 604 -33.81 -29.59 16.52
N LEU A 605 -34.76 -28.93 15.89
CA LEU A 605 -35.84 -28.22 16.56
C LEU A 605 -36.91 -29.22 17.00
N THR A 606 -37.72 -28.82 17.99
CA THR A 606 -38.82 -29.64 18.51
C THR A 606 -40.13 -29.42 17.76
N ASP A 607 -40.32 -28.22 17.21
CA ASP A 607 -41.50 -27.82 16.44
C ASP A 607 -41.06 -26.91 15.26
N PRO A 608 -41.72 -26.98 14.08
CA PRO A 608 -41.54 -26.00 13.01
C PRO A 608 -41.68 -24.54 13.44
N ALA A 609 -42.48 -24.25 14.48
CA ALA A 609 -42.65 -22.91 15.05
C ALA A 609 -41.42 -22.40 15.83
N ASP A 610 -40.42 -23.25 16.10
CA ASP A 610 -39.16 -22.90 16.76
C ASP A 610 -38.05 -22.45 15.77
N ALA A 611 -38.30 -22.55 14.46
CA ALA A 611 -37.43 -22.09 13.36
C ALA A 611 -37.78 -20.67 12.94
#